data_AF-A0A8S3JEL6-F1
#
_entry.id   AF-A0A8S3JEL6-F1
#
_cell.length_a   1.000
_cell.length_b   1.000
_cell.length_c   1.000
_cell.angle_alpha   90.00
_cell.angle_beta   90.00
_cell.angle_gamma   90.00
#
_symmetry.space_group_name_H-M   'P 1'
#
loop_
_entity.id
_entity.type
_entity.pdbx_description
1 polymer ?
#
loop_
_entity_poly.entity_id
_entity_poly.type
_entity_poly.pdbx_seq_one_letter_code
_entity_poly.pdbx_strand_id
1 'polypeptide(L)' 'ILRKDWATLCQCFKFQPLNLVRSYMGEKLAFYSAFIGFYNQMLIPAAFVGLLIFIYGAASAPADHATYFIQCLMF' A
#
# COMPACT_ATOMS: atom_id res chain seq x y z
N ILE A 1 -9.15 26.45 6.04
CA ILE A 1 -9.29 25.44 7.11
C ILE A 1 -8.91 24.02 6.61
N LEU A 2 -9.47 23.51 5.49
CA LEU A 2 -9.18 22.15 4.96
C LEU A 2 -7.68 21.80 4.78
N ARG A 3 -6.85 22.77 4.36
CA ARG A 3 -5.43 22.54 4.04
C ARG A 3 -4.58 22.18 5.27
N LYS A 4 -4.99 22.59 6.48
CA LYS A 4 -4.23 22.33 7.72
C LYS A 4 -4.40 20.89 8.22
N ASP A 5 -5.56 20.29 7.97
CA ASP A 5 -5.84 18.93 8.40
C ASP A 5 -5.49 17.91 7.32
N TRP A 6 -5.77 18.20 6.04
CA TRP A 6 -5.59 17.25 4.94
C TRP A 6 -4.14 17.05 4.46
N ALA A 7 -3.20 17.93 4.82
CA ALA A 7 -1.82 17.86 4.35
C ALA A 7 -0.92 16.95 5.21
N THR A 8 -1.42 16.43 6.33
CA THR A 8 -0.64 15.55 7.20
C THR A 8 -0.79 14.11 6.72
N LEU A 9 0.32 13.45 6.38
CA LEU A 9 0.35 12.04 5.94
C LEU A 9 -0.39 11.09 6.91
N CYS A 10 -0.42 11.41 8.20
CA CYS A 10 -1.16 10.66 9.21
C CYS A 10 -2.70 10.71 9.05
N GLN A 11 -3.26 11.72 8.37
CA GLN A 11 -4.69 11.77 8.09
C GLN A 11 -5.12 10.89 6.90
N CYS A 12 -4.15 10.40 6.09
CA CYS A 12 -4.41 9.48 4.98
C CYS A 12 -4.95 8.11 5.45
N PHE A 13 -4.73 7.77 6.73
CA PHE A 13 -5.26 6.57 7.38
C PHE A 13 -6.64 6.76 8.00
N LYS A 14 -7.12 8.00 8.13
CA LYS A 14 -8.43 8.28 8.70
C LYS A 14 -9.50 8.09 7.64
N PHE A 15 -10.60 7.42 7.98
CA PHE A 15 -11.74 7.31 7.06
C PHE A 15 -12.20 8.71 6.69
N GLN A 16 -12.08 9.04 5.40
CA GLN A 16 -12.39 10.37 4.91
C GLN A 16 -13.91 10.53 4.85
N PRO A 17 -14.50 11.63 5.38
CA PRO A 17 -15.95 11.80 5.40
C PRO A 17 -16.48 12.03 3.97
N LEU A 18 -16.94 10.96 3.34
CA LEU A 18 -17.39 10.91 1.94
C LEU A 18 -18.51 11.91 1.65
N ASN A 19 -19.37 12.19 2.63
CA ASN A 19 -20.46 13.15 2.48
C ASN A 19 -19.96 14.58 2.28
N LEU A 20 -18.86 14.98 2.94
CA LEU A 20 -18.31 16.32 2.83
C LEU A 20 -17.55 16.52 1.50
N VAL A 21 -16.91 15.45 1.03
CA VAL A 21 -16.18 15.45 -0.26
C VAL A 21 -17.18 15.47 -1.43
N ARG A 22 -18.27 14.70 -1.35
CA ARG A 22 -19.32 14.64 -2.38
C ARG A 22 -19.98 16.00 -2.63
N SER A 23 -20.25 16.79 -1.58
CA SER A 23 -20.87 18.11 -1.72
C SER A 23 -19.92 19.19 -2.26
N TYR A 24 -18.61 19.04 -2.06
CA TYR A 24 -17.61 20.04 -2.48
C TYR A 24 -16.96 19.74 -3.84
N MET A 25 -16.76 18.46 -4.17
CA MET A 25 -15.94 18.00 -5.31
C MET A 25 -16.78 17.33 -6.41
N GLY A 26 -18.07 17.06 -6.16
CA GLY A 26 -18.93 16.29 -7.05
C GLY A 26 -18.72 14.77 -6.92
N GLU A 27 -19.71 13.99 -7.40
CA GLU A 27 -19.73 12.53 -7.24
C GLU A 27 -18.54 11.81 -7.87
N LYS A 28 -18.14 12.20 -9.07
CA LYS A 28 -17.09 11.51 -9.84
C LYS A 28 -15.72 11.61 -9.16
N LEU A 29 -15.39 12.79 -8.63
CA LEU A 29 -14.10 13.01 -7.97
C LEU A 29 -14.07 12.41 -6.56
N ALA A 30 -15.20 12.45 -5.84
CA ALA A 30 -15.34 11.80 -4.54
C ALA A 30 -15.13 10.28 -4.62
N PHE A 31 -15.66 9.64 -5.68
CA PHE A 31 -15.46 8.21 -5.91
C PHE A 31 -13.99 7.87 -6.21
N TYR A 32 -13.32 8.65 -7.08
CA TYR A 32 -11.91 8.45 -7.39
C TYR A 32 -11.00 8.58 -6.15
N SER A 33 -11.26 9.57 -5.30
CA SER A 33 -10.53 9.76 -4.03
C SER A 33 -10.75 8.60 -3.06
N ALA A 34 -11.97 8.09 -2.94
CA ALA A 34 -12.29 6.92 -2.11
C ALA A 34 -11.59 5.66 -2.62
N PHE A 35 -11.58 5.45 -3.94
CA PHE A 35 -10.96 4.31 -4.57
C PHE A 35 -9.44 4.27 -4.36
N ILE A 36 -8.74 5.40 -4.50
CA ILE A 36 -7.30 5.48 -4.22
C ILE A 36 -6.99 5.19 -2.76
N GLY A 37 -7.77 5.74 -1.82
CA GLY A 37 -7.59 5.48 -0.39
C GLY A 37 -7.72 4.00 -0.05
N PHE A 38 -8.74 3.34 -0.61
CA PHE A 38 -8.92 1.89 -0.49
C PHE A 38 -7.75 1.09 -1.09
N TYR A 39 -7.31 1.47 -2.29
CA TYR A 39 -6.19 0.81 -2.98
C TYR A 39 -4.90 0.85 -2.15
N ASN A 40 -4.61 2.00 -1.54
CA ASN A 40 -3.43 2.16 -0.69
C ASN A 40 -3.54 1.35 0.60
N GLN A 41 -4.74 1.23 1.19
CA GLN A 41 -4.95 0.37 2.37
C GLN A 41 -4.77 -1.12 2.06
N MET A 42 -5.16 -1.58 0.88
CA MET A 42 -4.89 -2.96 0.43
C MET A 42 -3.42 -3.20 0.07
N LEU A 43 -2.66 -2.16 -0.28
CA LEU A 43 -1.23 -2.26 -0.55
C LEU A 43 -0.41 -2.54 0.72
N ILE A 44 -0.86 -2.10 1.89
CA ILE A 44 -0.14 -2.29 3.16
C ILE A 44 0.07 -3.76 3.52
N PRO A 45 -0.96 -4.63 3.54
CA PRO A 45 -0.75 -6.05 3.79
C PRO A 45 0.08 -6.72 2.69
N ALA A 46 -0.08 -6.32 1.42
CA ALA A 46 0.73 -6.83 0.32
C ALA A 46 2.22 -6.48 0.48
N ALA A 47 2.53 -5.24 0.86
CA ALA A 47 3.87 -4.78 1.14
C ALA A 47 4.49 -5.49 2.35
N PHE A 48 3.69 -5.75 3.39
CA PHE A 48 4.14 -6.49 4.57
C PHE A 48 4.52 -7.94 4.22
N VAL A 49 3.68 -8.64 3.45
CA VAL A 49 3.97 -10.00 2.97
C VAL A 49 5.22 -10.01 2.08
N GLY A 50 5.35 -9.07 1.15
CA GLY A 50 6.53 -8.96 0.29
C GLY A 50 7.81 -8.69 1.07
N LEU A 51 7.76 -7.84 2.08
CA LEU A 51 8.90 -7.53 2.95
C LEU A 51 9.30 -8.73 3.81
N LEU A 52 8.32 -9.49 4.33
CA LEU A 52 8.60 -10.74 5.04
C LEU A 52 9.33 -11.74 4.14
N ILE A 53 8.79 -12.01 2.94
CA ILE A 53 9.41 -12.94 1.97
C ILE A 53 10.82 -12.49 1.61
N PHE A 54 11.03 -11.18 1.40
CA PHE A 54 12.35 -10.62 1.10
C PHE A 54 13.35 -10.84 2.25
N ILE A 55 12.94 -10.59 3.49
CA ILE A 55 13.80 -10.82 4.67
C ILE A 55 14.10 -12.31 4.85
N TYR A 56 13.10 -13.18 4.69
CA TYR A 56 13.30 -14.63 4.75
C TYR A 56 14.27 -15.10 3.65
N GLY A 57 14.13 -14.60 2.42
CA GLY A 57 15.06 -14.91 1.34
C GLY A 57 16.48 -14.39 1.60
N ALA A 58 16.62 -13.18 2.15
CA ALA A 58 17.91 -12.57 2.46
C ALA A 58 18.62 -13.25 3.65
N ALA A 59 17.89 -13.63 4.69
CA ALA A 59 18.43 -14.33 5.86
C ALA A 59 18.70 -15.82 5.57
N SER A 60 17.88 -16.45 4.72
CA SER A 60 18.02 -17.85 4.28
C SER A 60 18.89 -17.99 3.04
N ALA A 61 19.69 -16.98 2.70
CA ALA A 61 20.77 -17.10 1.73
C ALA A 61 22.07 -17.47 2.48
N PRO A 62 22.30 -18.75 2.85
CA PRO A 62 23.64 -19.20 3.17
C PRO A 62 24.48 -19.08 1.90
N ALA A 63 25.73 -18.64 2.08
CA ALA A 63 26.64 -18.22 1.03
C ALA A 63 27.11 -19.34 0.06
N ASP A 64 26.46 -20.50 0.02
CA ASP A 64 26.98 -21.68 -0.68
C ASP A 64 25.94 -22.65 -1.29
N HIS A 65 24.62 -22.54 -1.03
CA HIS A 65 23.64 -23.49 -1.62
C HIS A 65 22.32 -22.92 -2.19
N ALA A 66 22.06 -21.62 -2.08
CA ALA A 66 20.78 -21.01 -2.50
C ALA A 66 20.69 -20.65 -4.01
N THR A 67 21.80 -20.66 -4.75
CA THR A 67 21.85 -20.27 -6.17
C THR A 67 21.30 -21.32 -7.13
N TYR A 68 21.30 -22.61 -6.77
CA TYR A 68 20.85 -23.70 -7.65
C TYR A 68 19.34 -23.91 -7.65
N PHE A 69 18.66 -23.59 -6.53
CA PHE A 69 17.22 -23.81 -6.38
C PHE A 69 16.39 -22.69 -7.03
N ILE A 70 16.88 -21.45 -6.97
CA ILE A 70 16.20 -20.30 -7.59
C ILE A 70 16.29 -20.35 -9.13
N GLN A 71 17.33 -20.96 -9.70
CA GLN A 71 17.48 -21.09 -11.16
C GLN A 71 16.61 -22.21 -11.77
N CYS A 72 16.23 -23.24 -11.01
CA CYS A 72 15.31 -24.29 -11.48
C CYS A 72 13.82 -23.90 -11.40
N LEU A 73 13.45 -22.93 -10.57
CA LEU A 73 12.07 -22.46 -10.44
C LEU A 73 11.75 -21.29 -11.40
N MET A 74 12.75 -20.79 -12.12
CA MET A 74 12.62 -19.69 -13.09
C MET A 74 12.83 -20.16 -14.54
N PHE A 75 12.58 -21.45 -14.81
CA PHE A 75 12.41 -22.06 -16.13
C PHE A 75 11.17 -22.95 -16.13
#